data_AF-A0A1C0SRS3-F1
#
_entry.id   AF-A0A1C0SRS3-F1
#
_cell.length_a   1.000
_cell.length_b   1.000
_cell.length_c   1.000
_cell.angle_alpha   90.00
_cell.angle_beta   90.00
_cell.angle_gamma   90.00
#
_symmetry.space_group_name_H-M   'P 1'
#
loop_
_entity.id
_entity.type
_entity.pdbx_description
1 polymer ?
#
loop_
_entity_poly.entity_id
_entity_poly.type
_entity_poly.pdbx_seq_one_letter_code
_entity_poly.pdbx_strand_id
1 'polypeptide(L)'
;MVYTSAQCIGENGEPIDYEYIANRSGMIYKDVAFFKPVTITLPTVMTYRHVIDAVGGFDEEMYRFEDTDMWRRISKEYRVDAMPAYTCLLRTHDNNDITSQNPDGIVKALDYYAAKLLKEDSDIGEIILRDGLRALFEYYAKSFEVYPQFSKHSSHLMERARAF
;
A
#
# COMPACT_ATOMS: atom_id res chain seq x y z
N MET A 1 -3.26 -16.12 -3.72
CA MET A 1 -2.08 -15.33 -4.12
C MET A 1 -0.92 -15.71 -3.22
N VAL A 2 0.30 -15.79 -3.75
CA VAL A 2 1.54 -15.98 -2.97
C VAL A 2 2.42 -14.76 -3.19
N TYR A 3 3.09 -14.28 -2.14
CA TYR A 3 4.07 -13.21 -2.23
C TYR A 3 5.33 -13.55 -1.44
N THR A 4 6.46 -12.97 -1.84
CA THR A 4 7.79 -13.30 -1.32
C THR A 4 8.48 -12.11 -0.67
N SER A 5 9.58 -12.37 0.03
CA SER A 5 10.44 -11.30 0.53
C SER A 5 11.28 -10.71 -0.60
N ALA A 6 11.71 -9.46 -0.42
CA ALA A 6 12.62 -8.78 -1.32
C ALA A 6 13.70 -8.02 -0.54
N GLN A 7 14.92 -8.03 -1.08
CA GLN A 7 16.03 -7.25 -0.54
C GLN A 7 16.20 -5.97 -1.36
N CYS A 8 16.37 -4.82 -0.70
CA CYS A 8 16.67 -3.58 -1.41
C CYS A 8 18.15 -3.51 -1.77
N ILE A 9 18.39 -3.06 -3.00
CA ILE A 9 19.72 -2.76 -3.52
C ILE A 9 19.72 -1.34 -4.06
N GLY A 10 20.86 -0.65 -3.96
CA GLY A 10 21.02 0.68 -4.53
C GLY A 10 21.16 0.64 -6.06
N GLU A 11 21.36 1.80 -6.66
CA GLU A 11 21.34 1.97 -8.10
C GLU A 11 22.42 1.13 -8.80
N ASN A 12 23.57 0.94 -8.15
CA ASN A 12 24.71 0.17 -8.65
C ASN A 12 24.72 -1.28 -8.15
N GLY A 13 23.66 -1.74 -7.47
CA GLY A 13 23.52 -3.09 -6.95
C GLY A 13 24.17 -3.34 -5.58
N GLU A 14 24.67 -2.30 -4.93
CA GLU A 14 25.12 -2.35 -3.55
C GLU A 14 23.96 -2.69 -2.60
N PRO A 15 24.21 -3.46 -1.52
CA PRO A 15 23.15 -3.78 -0.57
C PRO A 15 22.70 -2.54 0.21
N ILE A 16 21.39 -2.41 0.41
CA ILE A 16 20.78 -1.45 1.33
C ILE A 16 20.27 -2.20 2.55
N ASP A 17 20.43 -1.63 3.74
CA ASP A 17 19.93 -2.17 5.01
C ASP A 17 18.41 -1.94 5.15
N TYR A 18 17.66 -2.49 4.21
CA TYR A 18 16.21 -2.48 4.18
C TYR A 18 15.68 -3.67 3.38
N GLU A 19 14.61 -4.27 3.87
CA GLU A 19 13.99 -5.45 3.27
C GLU A 19 12.47 -5.40 3.40
N TYR A 20 11.80 -5.98 2.40
CA TYR A 20 10.39 -6.30 2.46
C TYR A 20 10.25 -7.75 2.89
N ILE A 21 9.64 -7.99 4.04
CA ILE A 21 9.51 -9.34 4.61
C ILE A 21 8.10 -9.87 4.38
N ALA A 22 7.98 -11.00 3.67
CA ALA A 22 6.72 -11.72 3.59
C ALA A 22 6.45 -12.48 4.89
N ASN A 23 5.57 -11.94 5.75
CA ASN A 23 5.35 -12.45 7.12
C ASN A 23 3.88 -12.57 7.55
N ARG A 24 2.92 -12.40 6.63
CA ARG A 24 1.48 -12.57 6.91
C ARG A 24 0.81 -13.45 5.85
N SER A 25 0.04 -14.42 6.32
CA SER A 25 -0.78 -15.31 5.50
C SER A 25 -2.20 -15.39 6.06
N GLY A 26 -3.16 -15.78 5.24
CA GLY A 26 -4.57 -15.90 5.61
C GLY A 26 -5.47 -14.91 4.86
N MET A 27 -6.57 -14.53 5.50
CA MET A 27 -7.47 -13.47 5.03
C MET A 27 -6.94 -12.13 5.56
N ILE A 28 -5.98 -11.56 4.85
CA ILE A 28 -5.19 -10.40 5.30
C ILE A 28 -5.70 -9.07 4.74
N TYR A 29 -6.99 -8.97 4.40
CA TYR A 29 -7.61 -7.77 3.84
C TYR A 29 -7.23 -6.50 4.60
N LYS A 30 -7.39 -6.50 5.93
CA LYS A 30 -7.11 -5.31 6.76
C LYS A 30 -5.63 -4.95 6.73
N ASP A 31 -4.76 -5.95 6.67
CA ASP A 31 -3.32 -5.72 6.68
C ASP A 31 -2.85 -5.04 5.39
N VAL A 32 -3.46 -5.44 4.27
CA VAL A 32 -3.17 -4.91 2.93
C VAL A 32 -3.86 -3.56 2.72
N ALA A 33 -5.17 -3.48 2.96
CA ALA A 33 -5.97 -2.31 2.63
C ALA A 33 -5.50 -1.02 3.34
N PHE A 34 -4.91 -1.17 4.53
CA PHE A 34 -4.50 -0.04 5.38
C PHE A 34 -2.98 0.01 5.67
N PHE A 35 -2.17 -0.76 4.94
CA PHE A 35 -0.70 -0.81 5.08
C PHE A 35 -0.20 -1.15 6.50
N LYS A 36 -0.88 -2.07 7.20
CA LYS A 36 -0.54 -2.41 8.59
C LYS A 36 -0.57 -3.92 8.83
N PRO A 37 0.55 -4.64 8.99
CA PRO A 37 1.97 -4.24 8.88
C PRO A 37 2.64 -4.69 7.57
N VAL A 38 1.86 -4.95 6.52
CA VAL A 38 2.36 -5.63 5.30
C VAL A 38 2.42 -4.66 4.14
N THR A 39 3.57 -4.58 3.50
CA THR A 39 3.72 -4.01 2.16
C THR A 39 4.10 -5.13 1.21
N ILE A 40 3.24 -5.42 0.24
CA ILE A 40 3.46 -6.45 -0.78
C ILE A 40 3.96 -5.74 -2.04
N THR A 41 5.21 -5.98 -2.42
CA THR A 41 5.81 -5.32 -3.58
C THR A 41 5.43 -6.05 -4.86
N LEU A 42 5.03 -5.31 -5.89
CA LEU A 42 4.53 -5.83 -7.16
C LEU A 42 5.34 -7.02 -7.76
N PRO A 43 6.69 -7.00 -7.85
CA PRO A 43 7.43 -8.08 -8.50
C PRO A 43 7.58 -9.36 -7.65
N THR A 44 7.10 -9.37 -6.40
CA THR A 44 7.18 -10.54 -5.50
C THR A 44 5.95 -11.43 -5.57
N VAL A 45 4.93 -11.05 -6.35
CA VAL A 45 3.62 -11.69 -6.33
C VAL A 45 3.46 -12.70 -7.45
N MET A 46 2.89 -13.85 -7.11
CA MET A 46 2.29 -14.78 -8.06
C MET A 46 0.84 -15.07 -7.68
N THR A 47 -0.03 -15.10 -8.68
CA THR A 47 -1.44 -15.48 -8.49
C THR A 47 -1.95 -16.28 -9.68
N TYR A 48 -3.02 -17.04 -9.46
CA TYR A 48 -3.69 -17.74 -10.56
C TYR A 48 -4.46 -16.75 -11.42
N ARG A 49 -4.49 -17.00 -12.73
CA ARG A 49 -5.25 -16.17 -13.67
C ARG A 49 -6.71 -15.98 -13.27
N HIS A 50 -7.39 -17.06 -12.85
CA HIS A 50 -8.81 -17.01 -12.47
C HIS A 50 -9.09 -16.08 -11.28
N VAL A 51 -8.09 -15.83 -10.42
CA VAL A 51 -8.21 -14.87 -9.31
C VAL A 51 -8.29 -13.46 -9.87
N ILE A 52 -7.44 -13.12 -10.85
CA ILE A 52 -7.48 -11.82 -11.54
C ILE A 52 -8.79 -11.66 -12.30
N ASP A 53 -9.23 -12.70 -13.03
CA ASP A 53 -10.49 -12.68 -13.76
C ASP A 53 -11.69 -12.44 -12.81
N ALA A 54 -11.62 -12.92 -11.56
CA ALA A 54 -12.68 -12.76 -10.56
C ALA A 54 -12.71 -11.37 -9.92
N VAL A 55 -11.54 -10.78 -9.62
CA VAL A 55 -11.48 -9.48 -8.91
C VAL A 55 -11.31 -8.27 -9.85
N GLY A 56 -10.99 -8.50 -11.13
CA GLY A 56 -10.63 -7.47 -12.11
C GLY A 56 -9.14 -7.12 -12.09
N GLY A 57 -8.68 -6.47 -13.17
CA GLY A 57 -7.30 -5.98 -13.30
C GLY A 57 -6.97 -4.77 -12.42
N PHE A 58 -5.88 -4.09 -12.73
CA PHE A 58 -5.53 -2.81 -12.11
C PHE A 58 -6.57 -1.73 -12.42
N ASP A 59 -6.74 -0.79 -11.51
CA ASP A 59 -7.52 0.42 -11.75
C ASP A 59 -6.65 1.43 -12.51
N GLU A 60 -6.88 1.59 -13.81
CA GLU A 60 -6.06 2.44 -14.68
C GLU A 60 -6.21 3.95 -14.39
N GLU A 61 -7.21 4.34 -13.60
CA GLU A 61 -7.37 5.72 -13.12
C GLU A 61 -6.48 6.02 -11.90
N MET A 62 -5.90 4.98 -11.27
CA MET A 62 -4.96 5.14 -10.18
C MET A 62 -3.54 5.34 -10.71
N TYR A 63 -2.96 6.49 -10.41
CA TYR A 63 -1.53 6.72 -10.65
C TYR A 63 -0.65 6.28 -9.46
N ARG A 64 -1.27 5.94 -8.32
CA ARG A 64 -0.65 5.41 -7.10
C ARG A 64 -1.64 4.50 -6.37
N PHE A 65 -1.12 3.50 -5.67
CA PHE A 65 -1.87 2.50 -4.88
C PHE A 65 -2.59 1.45 -5.72
N GLU A 66 -2.31 1.38 -7.03
CA GLU A 66 -2.87 0.41 -7.95
C GLU A 66 -2.56 -1.03 -7.54
N ASP A 67 -1.34 -1.27 -7.04
CA ASP A 67 -0.91 -2.57 -6.53
C ASP A 67 -1.67 -2.95 -5.25
N THR A 68 -1.73 -2.02 -4.30
CA THR A 68 -2.41 -2.18 -3.02
C THR A 68 -3.90 -2.38 -3.23
N ASP A 69 -4.50 -1.64 -4.16
CA ASP A 69 -5.89 -1.80 -4.57
C ASP A 69 -6.16 -3.22 -5.10
N MET A 70 -5.29 -3.72 -5.96
CA MET A 70 -5.42 -5.08 -6.47
C MET A 70 -5.25 -6.12 -5.35
N TRP A 71 -4.26 -5.94 -4.47
CA TRP A 71 -4.01 -6.86 -3.36
C TRP A 71 -5.13 -6.85 -2.32
N ARG A 72 -5.76 -5.70 -2.01
CA ARG A 72 -6.91 -5.66 -1.09
C ARG A 72 -8.09 -6.45 -1.67
N ARG A 73 -8.36 -6.32 -2.98
CA ARG A 73 -9.47 -7.00 -3.65
C ARG A 73 -9.25 -8.51 -3.66
N ILE A 74 -8.02 -8.94 -3.96
CA ILE A 74 -7.65 -10.36 -3.86
C ILE A 74 -7.74 -10.87 -2.43
N SER A 75 -7.19 -10.17 -1.45
CA SER A 75 -7.13 -10.62 -0.05
C SER A 75 -8.47 -10.57 0.69
N LYS A 76 -9.46 -9.85 0.15
CA LYS A 76 -10.86 -9.86 0.59
C LYS A 76 -11.55 -11.18 0.28
N GLU A 77 -11.34 -11.70 -0.94
CA GLU A 77 -12.04 -12.87 -1.47
C GLU A 77 -11.22 -14.18 -1.34
N TYR A 78 -9.90 -14.07 -1.32
CA TYR A 78 -8.99 -15.21 -1.38
C TYR A 78 -7.95 -15.16 -0.27
N ARG A 79 -7.55 -16.35 0.17
CA ARG A 79 -6.37 -16.53 1.02
C ARG A 79 -5.12 -16.03 0.28
N VAL A 80 -4.29 -15.30 1.01
CA VAL A 80 -2.93 -14.90 0.61
C VAL A 80 -1.92 -15.67 1.45
N ASP A 81 -0.83 -16.14 0.85
CA ASP A 81 0.24 -16.84 1.55
C ASP A 81 1.58 -16.11 1.38
N ALA A 82 2.21 -15.80 2.50
CA ALA A 82 3.59 -15.34 2.56
C ALA A 82 4.57 -16.51 2.39
N MET A 83 5.56 -16.33 1.53
CA MET A 83 6.73 -17.19 1.43
C MET A 83 7.98 -16.37 1.82
N PRO A 84 8.57 -16.59 3.01
CA PRO A 84 9.69 -15.78 3.52
C PRO A 84 11.03 -16.10 2.83
N ALA A 85 11.00 -16.39 1.53
CA ALA A 85 12.17 -16.54 0.69
C ALA A 85 12.43 -15.23 -0.05
N TYR A 86 13.70 -14.82 -0.13
CA TYR A 86 14.10 -13.66 -0.94
C TYR A 86 14.21 -14.09 -2.39
N THR A 87 13.26 -13.67 -3.22
CA THR A 87 13.25 -14.02 -4.65
C THR A 87 13.41 -12.81 -5.56
N CYS A 88 13.54 -11.62 -4.99
CA CYS A 88 13.62 -10.37 -5.73
C CYS A 88 14.67 -9.44 -5.09
N LEU A 89 15.47 -8.81 -5.94
CA LEU A 89 16.28 -7.66 -5.58
C LEU A 89 15.57 -6.40 -6.10
N LEU A 90 15.11 -5.54 -5.19
CA LEU A 90 14.43 -4.31 -5.52
C LEU A 90 15.45 -3.18 -5.61
N ARG A 91 15.65 -2.67 -6.82
CA ARG A 91 16.48 -1.50 -7.03
C ARG A 91 15.78 -0.25 -6.52
N THR A 92 16.45 0.47 -5.63
CA THR A 92 16.07 1.82 -5.24
C THR A 92 17.02 2.80 -5.89
N HIS A 93 16.50 3.93 -6.36
CA HIS A 93 17.28 5.05 -6.87
C HIS A 93 16.87 6.33 -6.14
N ASP A 94 17.68 7.39 -6.21
CA ASP A 94 17.49 8.64 -5.45
C ASP A 94 16.09 9.27 -5.62
N ASN A 95 15.43 9.03 -6.76
CA ASN A 95 14.07 9.50 -7.00
C ASN A 95 12.94 8.67 -6.34
N ASN A 96 13.26 7.63 -5.56
CA ASN A 96 12.26 6.84 -4.81
C ASN A 96 11.89 7.45 -3.46
N ASP A 97 12.52 8.55 -3.05
CA ASP A 97 12.15 9.29 -1.85
C ASP A 97 10.73 9.89 -2.00
N ILE A 98 10.07 10.16 -0.88
CA ILE A 98 8.78 10.87 -0.88
C ILE A 98 8.94 12.35 -1.26
N THR A 99 10.13 12.91 -1.05
CA THR A 99 10.49 14.30 -1.35
C THR A 99 10.68 14.59 -2.84
N SER A 100 10.98 13.56 -3.65
CA SER A 100 11.03 13.65 -5.11
C SER A 100 9.63 13.60 -5.75
N GLN A 101 8.59 13.33 -4.97
CA GLN A 101 7.22 13.16 -5.44
C GLN A 101 6.37 14.41 -5.21
N ASN A 102 5.31 14.56 -6.01
CA ASN A 102 4.36 15.64 -5.83
C ASN A 102 3.43 15.35 -4.62
N PRO A 103 3.52 16.11 -3.51
CA PRO A 103 2.70 15.86 -2.33
C PRO A 103 1.20 16.08 -2.58
N ASP A 104 0.83 17.02 -3.47
CA ASP A 104 -0.58 17.21 -3.87
C ASP A 104 -1.10 16.00 -4.64
N GLY A 105 -0.22 15.36 -5.41
CA GLY A 105 -0.50 14.07 -6.01
C GLY A 105 -0.88 13.10 -4.92
N ILE A 106 0.05 12.81 -4.00
CA ILE A 106 -0.13 11.77 -2.98
C ILE A 106 -1.43 11.96 -2.20
N VAL A 107 -1.76 13.20 -1.80
CA VAL A 107 -3.04 13.52 -1.15
C VAL A 107 -4.24 13.11 -2.02
N LYS A 108 -4.24 13.48 -3.31
CA LYS A 108 -5.31 13.09 -4.24
C LYS A 108 -5.45 11.57 -4.41
N ALA A 109 -4.33 10.83 -4.44
CA ALA A 109 -4.38 9.37 -4.50
C ALA A 109 -4.95 8.76 -3.23
N LEU A 110 -4.57 9.29 -2.05
CA LEU A 110 -5.14 8.85 -0.78
C LEU A 110 -6.65 9.09 -0.72
N ASP A 111 -7.11 10.27 -1.14
CA ASP A 111 -8.54 10.58 -1.18
C ASP A 111 -9.30 9.69 -2.16
N TYR A 112 -8.73 9.44 -3.35
CA TYR A 112 -9.31 8.54 -4.34
C TYR A 112 -9.44 7.11 -3.78
N TYR A 113 -8.34 6.58 -3.23
CA TYR A 113 -8.29 5.25 -2.65
C TYR A 113 -9.25 5.11 -1.46
N ALA A 114 -9.35 6.13 -0.60
CA ALA A 114 -10.27 6.14 0.52
C ALA A 114 -11.74 6.15 0.08
N ALA A 115 -12.08 6.96 -0.93
CA ALA A 115 -13.42 6.99 -1.50
C ALA A 115 -13.79 5.63 -2.13
N LYS A 116 -12.82 4.98 -2.79
CA LYS A 116 -13.00 3.65 -3.37
C LYS A 116 -13.25 2.59 -2.30
N LEU A 117 -12.45 2.56 -1.24
CA LEU A 117 -12.65 1.65 -0.08
C LEU A 117 -14.04 1.82 0.54
N LEU A 118 -14.47 3.05 0.81
CA LEU A 118 -15.80 3.31 1.40
C LEU A 118 -16.95 2.87 0.49
N LYS A 119 -16.76 2.95 -0.83
CA LYS A 119 -17.77 2.60 -1.82
C LYS A 119 -17.82 1.10 -2.09
N GLU A 120 -16.67 0.48 -2.32
CA GLU A 120 -16.56 -0.91 -2.81
C GLU A 120 -16.51 -1.93 -1.67
N ASP A 121 -16.05 -1.54 -0.48
CA ASP A 121 -15.86 -2.44 0.65
C ASP A 121 -16.83 -2.18 1.80
N SER A 122 -17.99 -1.57 1.51
CA SER A 122 -19.02 -1.26 2.51
C SER A 122 -19.52 -2.47 3.32
N ASP A 123 -19.36 -3.68 2.79
CA ASP A 123 -19.68 -4.96 3.42
C ASP A 123 -18.73 -5.34 4.56
N ILE A 124 -17.51 -4.77 4.60
CA ILE A 124 -16.52 -5.01 5.67
C ILE A 124 -16.95 -4.40 7.01
N GLY A 125 -17.83 -3.39 6.97
CA GLY A 125 -18.35 -2.69 8.13
C GLY A 125 -17.68 -1.32 8.34
N GLU A 126 -18.52 -0.32 8.57
CA GLU A 126 -18.12 1.10 8.61
C GLU A 126 -17.03 1.40 9.65
N ILE A 127 -17.12 0.84 10.85
CA ILE A 127 -16.13 1.07 11.92
C ILE A 127 -14.74 0.61 11.49
N ILE A 128 -14.65 -0.58 10.87
CA ILE A 128 -13.38 -1.15 10.41
C ILE A 128 -12.76 -0.28 9.31
N LEU A 129 -13.57 0.16 8.34
CA LEU A 129 -13.10 1.02 7.26
C LEU A 129 -12.61 2.36 7.77
N ARG A 130 -13.39 3.02 8.65
CA ARG A 130 -13.04 4.33 9.19
C ARG A 130 -11.80 4.27 10.06
N ASP A 131 -11.69 3.28 10.95
CA ASP A 131 -10.50 3.09 11.78
C ASP A 131 -9.25 2.81 10.94
N GLY A 132 -9.37 2.00 9.89
CA GLY A 132 -8.30 1.70 8.95
C GLY A 132 -7.87 2.92 8.12
N LEU A 133 -8.84 3.70 7.63
CA LEU A 133 -8.57 4.95 6.91
C LEU A 133 -7.91 5.99 7.80
N ARG A 134 -8.41 6.20 9.03
CA ARG A 134 -7.74 7.07 10.01
C ARG A 134 -6.28 6.69 10.17
N ALA A 135 -6.02 5.41 10.40
CA ALA A 135 -4.68 4.84 10.53
C ALA A 135 -3.79 5.09 9.30
N LEU A 136 -4.35 4.97 8.09
CA LEU A 136 -3.64 5.21 6.83
C LEU A 136 -3.27 6.69 6.66
N PHE A 137 -4.24 7.59 6.88
CA PHE A 137 -4.00 9.03 6.79
C PHE A 137 -2.99 9.52 7.84
N GLU A 138 -3.06 9.01 9.07
CA GLU A 138 -2.06 9.29 10.12
C GLU A 138 -0.65 8.87 9.72
N TYR A 139 -0.50 7.71 9.09
CA TYR A 139 0.80 7.21 8.62
C TYR A 139 1.42 8.17 7.60
N TYR A 140 0.64 8.60 6.62
CA TYR A 140 1.12 9.55 5.61
C TYR A 140 1.36 10.95 6.19
N ALA A 141 0.51 11.41 7.12
CA ALA A 141 0.71 12.68 7.81
C ALA A 141 2.06 12.72 8.55
N LYS A 142 2.38 11.64 9.29
CA LYS A 142 3.67 11.48 9.99
C LYS A 142 4.85 11.37 9.03
N SER A 143 4.67 10.67 7.91
CA SER A 143 5.71 10.56 6.87
C SER A 143 6.04 11.92 6.25
N PHE A 144 5.02 12.79 6.09
CA PHE A 144 5.20 14.16 5.60
C PHE A 144 5.79 15.10 6.66
N GLU A 145 5.51 14.87 7.94
CA GLU A 145 5.98 15.71 9.06
C GLU A 145 7.50 15.80 9.16
N VAL A 146 8.22 14.76 8.72
CA VAL A 146 9.69 14.71 8.67
C VAL A 146 10.26 15.81 7.76
N TYR A 147 9.48 16.33 6.81
CA TYR A 147 9.91 17.25 5.78
C TYR A 147 9.21 18.61 5.94
N PRO A 148 9.91 19.68 6.37
CA PRO A 148 9.29 20.99 6.64
C PRO A 148 8.48 21.56 5.46
N GLN A 149 8.91 21.29 4.22
CA GLN A 149 8.22 21.70 3.01
C GLN A 149 6.83 21.06 2.82
N PHE A 150 6.54 19.94 3.50
CA PHE A 150 5.26 19.23 3.45
C PHE A 150 4.36 19.49 4.68
N SER A 151 4.72 20.44 5.54
CA SER A 151 3.98 20.76 6.76
C SER A 151 2.48 21.04 6.54
N LYS A 152 2.13 21.74 5.46
CA LYS A 152 0.73 22.00 5.09
C LYS A 152 -0.01 20.71 4.73
N HIS A 153 0.60 19.85 3.92
CA HIS A 153 0.04 18.55 3.54
C HIS A 153 -0.08 17.60 4.73
N SER A 154 0.92 17.57 5.61
CA SER A 154 0.88 16.80 6.86
C SER A 154 -0.32 17.22 7.72
N SER A 155 -0.52 18.53 7.92
CA SER A 155 -1.66 19.07 8.67
C SER A 155 -2.99 18.69 8.03
N HIS A 156 -3.10 18.80 6.70
CA HIS A 156 -4.30 18.42 5.96
C HIS A 156 -4.62 16.92 6.13
N LEU A 157 -3.62 16.04 5.96
CA LEU A 157 -3.81 14.59 6.14
C LEU A 157 -4.22 14.24 7.57
N MET A 158 -3.70 14.95 8.58
CA MET A 158 -4.09 14.78 9.97
C MET A 158 -5.55 15.22 10.22
N GLU A 159 -6.01 16.30 9.58
CA GLU A 159 -7.42 16.71 9.62
C GLU A 159 -8.33 15.66 8.95
N ARG A 160 -7.91 15.13 7.79
CA ARG A 160 -8.62 14.03 7.11
C ARG A 160 -8.71 12.80 8.00
N ALA A 161 -7.62 12.43 8.69
CA ALA A 161 -7.63 11.30 9.63
C ALA A 161 -8.67 11.47 10.75
N ARG A 162 -8.80 12.69 11.32
CA ARG A 162 -9.78 13.00 12.37
C ARG A 162 -11.24 12.98 11.89
N ALA A 163 -11.45 13.11 10.58
CA ALA A 163 -12.79 13.06 9.98
C ALA A 163 -13.32 11.61 9.84
N PHE A 164 -12.48 10.60 10.07
CA PHE A 164 -12.85 9.18 10.07
C PHE A 164 -13.09 8.67 11.50
#